data_AF-A0A9E3K6H9-F1
#
_entry.id   AF-A0A9E3K6H9-F1
#
_cell.length_a   1.000
_cell.length_b   1.000
_cell.length_c   1.000
_cell.angle_alpha   90.00
_cell.angle_beta   90.00
_cell.angle_gamma   90.00
#
_symmetry.space_group_name_H-M   'P 1'
#
loop_
_entity.id
_entity.type
_entity.pdbx_description
1 polymer ?
#
loop_
_entity_poly.entity_id
_entity_poly.type
_entity_poly.pdbx_seq_one_letter_code
_entity_poly.pdbx_strand_id
1 'polypeptide(L)'
;TVLPFVRYLAGAADYTICYYDPRIKTTHAHQLALAVVYYSPLQTLYRYDRPERSHDEPELAFWDRIPTTWDETRVLDGAPGRDVTIARRAGAEWFVGSITNNEARRVKLRLDFLPPGQRYEATIYADDPAATTATHVGIRQRAVDAGTVLELDLPASGGQALWLRPATIQ
;
A
#
# COMPACT_ATOMS: atom_id res chain seq x y z
N THR A 1 11.76 0.89 5.51
CA THR A 1 11.89 2.32 5.15
C THR A 1 13.31 2.76 4.73
N VAL A 2 14.36 1.95 4.81
CA VAL A 2 15.70 2.33 4.28
C VAL A 2 15.87 1.93 2.82
N LEU A 3 15.44 0.72 2.44
CA LEU A 3 15.62 0.15 1.10
C LEU A 3 15.20 1.06 -0.06
N PRO A 4 14.08 1.82 0.00
CA PRO A 4 13.67 2.72 -1.08
C PRO A 4 14.74 3.77 -1.44
N PHE A 5 15.55 4.18 -0.46
CA PHE A 5 16.56 5.22 -0.62
C PHE A 5 17.96 4.69 -0.91
N VAL A 6 18.15 3.37 -0.94
CA VAL A 6 19.47 2.76 -1.20
C VAL A 6 19.37 1.68 -2.28
N ARG A 7 18.67 0.58 -2.01
CA ARG A 7 18.61 -0.57 -2.91
C ARG A 7 17.80 -0.27 -4.15
N TYR A 8 16.65 0.39 -4.01
CA TYR A 8 15.75 0.66 -5.12
C TYR A 8 16.20 1.82 -6.02
N LEU A 9 17.23 2.59 -5.62
CA LEU A 9 17.89 3.55 -6.51
C LEU A 9 18.64 2.84 -7.65
N ALA A 10 19.14 1.63 -7.41
CA ALA A 10 19.81 0.83 -8.44
C ALA A 10 18.84 0.16 -9.43
N GLY A 11 17.52 0.24 -9.17
CA GLY A 11 16.48 -0.38 -9.98
C GLY A 11 15.66 -1.43 -9.23
N ALA A 12 14.84 -2.17 -9.97
CA ALA A 12 13.91 -3.14 -9.42
C ALA A 12 14.59 -4.20 -8.55
N ALA A 13 13.84 -4.72 -7.57
CA ALA A 13 14.28 -5.81 -6.72
C ALA A 13 13.08 -6.62 -6.24
N ASP A 14 13.20 -7.94 -6.34
CA ASP A 14 12.24 -8.85 -5.72
C ASP A 14 12.50 -8.92 -4.21
N TYR A 15 11.63 -8.28 -3.43
CA TYR A 15 11.70 -8.31 -1.97
C TYR A 15 11.12 -9.61 -1.40
N THR A 16 10.38 -10.37 -2.21
CA THR A 16 9.69 -11.62 -1.82
C THR A 16 8.84 -11.47 -0.56
N ILE A 17 7.65 -10.88 -0.69
CA ILE A 17 6.74 -10.67 0.44
C ILE A 17 6.33 -12.03 1.03
N CYS A 18 6.32 -12.09 2.36
CA CYS A 18 6.06 -13.28 3.17
C CYS A 18 4.79 -13.02 3.99
N TYR A 19 3.66 -12.83 3.32
CA TYR A 19 2.49 -12.16 3.90
C TYR A 19 1.91 -12.86 5.14
N TYR A 20 1.94 -14.20 5.21
CA TYR A 20 1.41 -15.00 6.32
C TYR A 20 2.51 -15.58 7.23
N ASP A 21 3.77 -15.22 7.01
CA ASP A 21 4.87 -15.87 7.72
C ASP A 21 4.98 -15.31 9.14
N PRO A 22 5.00 -16.14 10.19
CA PRO A 22 5.03 -15.66 11.58
C PRO A 22 6.32 -14.92 11.96
N ARG A 23 7.34 -14.91 11.10
CA ARG A 23 8.61 -14.20 11.33
C ARG A 23 8.54 -12.73 10.94
N ILE A 24 7.50 -12.28 10.24
CA ILE A 24 7.36 -10.86 9.89
C ILE A 24 7.39 -9.99 11.15
N LYS A 25 8.04 -8.82 11.03
CA LYS A 25 8.18 -7.83 12.11
C LYS A 25 7.36 -6.57 11.86
N THR A 26 6.50 -6.62 10.85
CA THR A 26 5.62 -5.54 10.42
C THR A 26 4.19 -6.02 10.46
N THR A 27 3.24 -5.10 10.38
CA THR A 27 1.83 -5.46 10.23
C THR A 27 1.52 -6.00 8.82
N HIS A 28 0.33 -6.59 8.65
CA HIS A 28 -0.12 -7.06 7.33
C HIS A 28 -0.44 -5.88 6.40
N ALA A 29 -0.99 -4.77 6.90
CA ALA A 29 -1.20 -3.59 6.07
C ALA A 29 0.14 -2.96 5.60
N HIS A 30 1.20 -3.06 6.39
CA HIS A 30 2.55 -2.74 5.93
C HIS A 30 2.97 -3.64 4.77
N GLN A 31 2.76 -4.96 4.87
CA GLN A 31 3.10 -5.90 3.80
C GLN A 31 2.31 -5.61 2.50
N LEU A 32 1.03 -5.21 2.59
CA LEU A 32 0.26 -4.72 1.43
C LEU A 32 0.92 -3.49 0.81
N ALA A 33 1.28 -2.51 1.65
CA ALA A 33 1.89 -1.26 1.18
C ALA A 33 3.25 -1.49 0.52
N LEU A 34 4.01 -2.54 0.93
CA LEU A 34 5.27 -2.90 0.27
C LEU A 34 5.10 -3.21 -1.21
N ALA A 35 3.96 -3.77 -1.62
CA ALA A 35 3.67 -4.06 -3.03
C ALA A 35 3.71 -2.81 -3.91
N VAL A 36 3.37 -1.64 -3.35
CA VAL A 36 3.46 -0.36 -4.04
C VAL A 36 4.82 0.29 -3.82
N VAL A 37 5.36 0.24 -2.60
CA VAL A 37 6.59 0.95 -2.25
C VAL A 37 7.81 0.32 -2.95
N TYR A 38 7.90 -1.01 -2.95
CA TYR A 38 9.01 -1.76 -3.52
C TYR A 38 8.72 -2.16 -4.96
N TYR A 39 9.29 -1.41 -5.89
CA TYR A 39 9.11 -1.67 -7.31
C TYR A 39 9.73 -3.01 -7.73
N SER A 40 8.90 -3.91 -8.21
CA SER A 40 9.32 -5.15 -8.85
C SER A 40 8.36 -5.52 -9.99
N PRO A 41 8.86 -5.84 -11.21
CA PRO A 41 8.03 -6.34 -12.30
C PRO A 41 7.52 -7.77 -12.05
N LEU A 42 8.05 -8.44 -11.03
CA LEU A 42 7.61 -9.74 -10.52
C LEU A 42 7.36 -9.62 -9.01
N GLN A 43 6.14 -9.84 -8.56
CA GLN A 43 5.80 -9.80 -7.15
C GLN A 43 5.45 -11.19 -6.63
N THR A 44 6.01 -11.54 -5.48
CA THR A 44 5.77 -12.81 -4.79
C THR A 44 5.01 -12.53 -3.50
N LEU A 45 3.88 -13.21 -3.30
CA LEU A 45 3.03 -13.06 -2.11
C LEU A 45 3.32 -14.08 -1.00
N TYR A 46 3.55 -15.34 -1.39
CA TYR A 46 3.65 -16.47 -0.46
C TYR A 46 5.07 -16.98 -0.29
N ARG A 47 6.08 -16.10 -0.16
CA ARG A 47 7.45 -16.58 0.08
C ARG A 47 7.55 -17.15 1.49
N TYR A 48 7.97 -18.42 1.61
CA TYR A 48 7.98 -19.18 2.86
C TYR A 48 6.60 -19.41 3.50
N ASP A 49 5.54 -18.98 2.83
CA ASP A 49 4.17 -19.27 3.15
C ASP A 49 3.62 -20.34 2.23
N ARG A 50 2.37 -20.71 2.48
CA ARG A 50 1.60 -21.55 1.58
C ARG A 50 0.20 -20.96 1.41
N PRO A 51 -0.42 -21.10 0.23
CA PRO A 51 -1.77 -20.60 0.00
C PRO A 51 -2.79 -21.08 1.03
N GLU A 52 -2.60 -22.26 1.63
CA GLU A 52 -3.51 -22.81 2.64
C GLU A 52 -3.50 -22.04 3.97
N ARG A 53 -2.59 -21.08 4.16
CA ARG A 53 -2.59 -20.15 5.30
C ARG A 53 -3.57 -18.98 5.11
N SER A 54 -3.97 -18.72 3.86
CA SER A 54 -5.02 -17.76 3.56
C SER A 54 -6.37 -18.33 4.00
N HIS A 55 -7.19 -17.46 4.57
CA HIS A 55 -8.60 -17.73 4.87
C HIS A 55 -9.53 -16.91 3.97
N ASP A 56 -9.04 -16.57 2.76
CA ASP A 56 -9.70 -15.67 1.82
C ASP A 56 -9.99 -14.31 2.46
N GLU A 57 -9.00 -13.79 3.19
CA GLU A 57 -9.13 -12.48 3.82
C GLU A 57 -9.44 -11.41 2.76
N PRO A 58 -10.40 -10.51 3.02
CA PRO A 58 -10.97 -9.63 2.01
C PRO A 58 -9.93 -8.66 1.43
N GLU A 59 -8.85 -8.38 2.14
CA GLU A 59 -7.79 -7.49 1.67
C GLU A 59 -6.91 -8.11 0.59
N LEU A 60 -6.96 -9.45 0.39
CA LEU A 60 -6.27 -10.11 -0.72
C LEU A 60 -6.75 -9.63 -2.09
N ALA A 61 -7.96 -9.07 -2.16
CA ALA A 61 -8.45 -8.39 -3.35
C ALA A 61 -7.50 -7.27 -3.84
N PHE A 62 -6.66 -6.70 -2.96
CA PHE A 62 -5.61 -5.76 -3.36
C PHE A 62 -4.56 -6.43 -4.24
N TRP A 63 -4.12 -7.64 -3.88
CA TRP A 63 -3.15 -8.43 -4.63
C TRP A 63 -3.69 -8.90 -5.98
N ASP A 64 -4.99 -9.18 -6.06
CA ASP A 64 -5.65 -9.52 -7.32
C ASP A 64 -5.69 -8.36 -8.32
N ARG A 65 -5.57 -7.12 -7.82
CA ARG A 65 -5.74 -5.89 -8.62
C ARG A 65 -4.43 -5.18 -8.91
N ILE A 66 -3.44 -5.29 -8.03
CA ILE A 66 -2.21 -4.53 -8.15
C ILE A 66 -1.40 -4.97 -9.38
N PRO A 67 -1.06 -4.06 -10.31
CA PRO A 67 -0.19 -4.38 -11.43
C PRO A 67 1.28 -4.40 -11.00
N THR A 68 2.14 -5.00 -11.81
CA THR A 68 3.59 -5.01 -11.58
C THR A 68 4.34 -3.98 -12.44
N THR A 69 3.67 -3.38 -13.41
CA THR A 69 4.17 -2.31 -14.26
C THR A 69 3.34 -1.05 -14.10
N TRP A 70 3.97 0.10 -14.29
CA TRP A 70 3.41 1.40 -13.91
C TRP A 70 3.70 2.43 -15.00
N ASP A 71 2.70 3.23 -15.36
CA ASP A 71 2.85 4.35 -16.28
C ASP A 71 3.52 5.54 -15.60
N GLU A 72 3.28 5.69 -14.30
CA GLU A 72 3.74 6.83 -13.53
C GLU A 72 4.06 6.42 -12.09
N THR A 73 5.07 7.05 -11.50
CA THR A 73 5.42 6.88 -10.09
C THR A 73 5.71 8.25 -9.49
N ARG A 74 5.11 8.51 -8.33
CA ARG A 74 5.32 9.72 -7.54
C ARG A 74 5.73 9.34 -6.12
N VAL A 75 6.87 9.86 -5.68
CA VAL A 75 7.27 9.81 -4.27
C VAL A 75 6.61 11.01 -3.58
N LEU A 76 5.66 10.75 -2.69
CA LEU A 76 4.81 11.79 -2.08
C LEU A 76 5.37 12.29 -0.75
N ASP A 77 5.97 11.37 0.03
CA ASP A 77 6.66 11.70 1.28
C ASP A 77 7.70 10.62 1.55
N GLY A 78 8.72 10.95 2.35
CA GLY A 78 9.60 9.95 2.91
C GLY A 78 10.94 10.50 3.39
N ALA A 79 11.44 9.87 4.44
CA ALA A 79 12.78 10.09 4.95
C ALA A 79 13.48 8.74 5.22
N PRO A 80 14.77 8.59 4.86
CA PRO A 80 15.51 7.35 5.06
C PRO A 80 15.42 6.85 6.50
N GLY A 81 14.96 5.60 6.66
CA GLY A 81 14.83 4.97 7.98
C GLY A 81 13.63 5.43 8.80
N ARG A 82 12.82 6.38 8.31
CA ARG A 82 11.67 6.95 9.03
C ARG A 82 10.33 6.48 8.47
N ASP A 83 10.04 6.82 7.22
CA ASP A 83 8.78 6.55 6.55
C ASP A 83 8.93 6.74 5.03
N VAL A 84 8.02 6.18 4.26
CA VAL A 84 7.95 6.33 2.80
C VAL A 84 6.50 6.26 2.36
N THR A 85 6.08 7.18 1.50
CA THR A 85 4.78 7.17 0.82
C THR A 85 4.98 7.32 -0.68
N ILE A 86 4.54 6.32 -1.45
CA ILE A 86 4.66 6.29 -2.92
C ILE A 86 3.29 6.06 -3.52
N ALA A 87 2.98 6.81 -4.57
CA ALA A 87 1.83 6.59 -5.45
C ALA A 87 2.30 6.14 -6.83
N ARG A 88 1.61 5.17 -7.42
CA ARG A 88 1.88 4.69 -8.78
C ARG A 88 0.59 4.61 -9.57
N ARG A 89 0.67 4.91 -10.87
CA ARG A 89 -0.47 4.86 -11.80
C ARG A 89 -0.31 3.72 -12.80
N ALA A 90 -1.40 3.03 -13.07
CA ALA A 90 -1.54 2.13 -14.21
C ALA A 90 -2.88 2.41 -14.90
N GLY A 91 -2.83 2.85 -16.15
CA GLY A 91 -3.98 3.36 -16.87
C GLY A 91 -4.61 4.55 -16.13
N ALA A 92 -5.84 4.37 -15.68
CA ALA A 92 -6.62 5.37 -14.95
C ALA A 92 -6.62 5.14 -13.43
N GLU A 93 -6.08 4.02 -12.95
CA GLU A 93 -6.08 3.62 -11.55
C GLU A 93 -4.77 4.02 -10.87
N TRP A 94 -4.88 4.39 -9.59
CA TRP A 94 -3.72 4.71 -8.75
C TRP A 94 -3.64 3.77 -7.56
N PHE A 95 -2.41 3.42 -7.20
CA PHE A 95 -2.10 2.61 -6.03
C PHE A 95 -1.16 3.41 -5.16
N VAL A 96 -1.45 3.49 -3.86
CA VAL A 96 -0.63 4.23 -2.90
C VAL A 96 -0.19 3.27 -1.80
N GLY A 97 1.09 3.28 -1.44
CA GLY A 97 1.61 2.57 -0.29
C GLY A 97 2.32 3.54 0.63
N SER A 98 1.97 3.52 1.91
CA SER A 98 2.65 4.27 2.97
C SER A 98 3.14 3.31 4.04
N ILE A 99 4.41 3.40 4.41
CA ILE A 99 5.03 2.55 5.44
C ILE A 99 5.83 3.38 6.43
N THR A 100 5.87 2.93 7.68
CA THR A 100 6.71 3.54 8.72
C THR A 100 7.72 2.58 9.32
N ASN A 101 8.60 3.11 10.16
CA ASN A 101 9.62 2.37 10.90
C ASN A 101 9.06 1.89 12.26
N ASN A 102 9.92 1.64 13.25
CA ASN A 102 9.50 1.15 14.56
C ASN A 102 8.70 2.17 15.40
N GLU A 103 8.43 3.37 14.88
CA GLU A 103 7.65 4.41 15.54
C GLU A 103 6.33 4.63 14.82
N ALA A 104 5.25 4.79 15.58
CA ALA A 104 3.95 5.16 15.00
C ALA A 104 3.98 6.58 14.42
N ARG A 105 3.29 6.81 13.32
CA ARG A 105 3.23 8.10 12.63
C ARG A 105 1.85 8.37 12.04
N ARG A 106 1.50 9.65 11.97
CA ARG A 106 0.40 10.14 11.16
C ARG A 106 0.94 10.86 9.93
N VAL A 107 0.53 10.41 8.75
CA VAL A 107 0.94 10.99 7.46
C VAL A 107 -0.25 11.70 6.84
N LYS A 108 -0.06 12.94 6.37
CA LYS A 108 -1.08 13.68 5.61
C LYS A 108 -0.86 13.43 4.12
N LEU A 109 -1.66 12.54 3.55
CA LEU A 109 -1.62 12.21 2.14
C LEU A 109 -2.52 13.18 1.35
N ARG A 110 -1.90 14.09 0.60
CA ARG A 110 -2.61 14.93 -0.37
C ARG A 110 -2.80 14.14 -1.67
N LEU A 111 -4.02 14.14 -2.21
CA LEU A 111 -4.35 13.45 -3.46
C LEU A 111 -4.29 14.39 -4.68
N ASP A 112 -3.52 15.48 -4.59
CA ASP A 112 -3.37 16.48 -5.66
C ASP A 112 -2.64 15.97 -6.92
N PHE A 113 -2.17 14.72 -6.89
CA PHE A 113 -1.71 14.01 -8.07
C PHE A 113 -2.84 13.45 -8.95
N LEU A 114 -4.05 13.35 -8.43
CA LEU A 114 -5.21 12.93 -9.21
C LEU A 114 -5.57 14.01 -10.25
N PRO A 115 -6.09 13.61 -11.43
CA PRO A 115 -6.59 14.56 -12.42
C PRO A 115 -7.66 15.51 -11.83
N PRO A 116 -7.52 16.84 -12.00
CA PRO A 116 -8.53 17.80 -11.53
C PRO A 116 -9.91 17.52 -12.15
N GLY A 117 -10.96 17.64 -11.33
CA GLY A 117 -12.35 17.43 -11.77
C GLY A 117 -12.77 15.96 -11.91
N GLN A 118 -11.84 15.01 -11.80
CA GLN A 118 -12.15 13.58 -11.80
C GLN A 118 -12.42 13.08 -10.38
N ARG A 119 -13.55 12.38 -10.19
CA ARG A 119 -13.85 11.66 -8.94
C ARG A 119 -13.27 10.26 -8.97
N TYR A 120 -12.80 9.83 -7.81
CA TYR A 120 -12.27 8.50 -7.55
C TYR A 120 -12.99 7.85 -6.39
N GLU A 121 -13.06 6.52 -6.41
CA GLU A 121 -13.38 5.70 -5.25
C GLU A 121 -12.07 5.15 -4.68
N ALA A 122 -11.77 5.52 -3.45
CA ALA A 122 -10.63 5.00 -2.70
C ALA A 122 -11.04 3.79 -1.88
N THR A 123 -10.43 2.64 -2.13
CA THR A 123 -10.41 1.51 -1.21
C THR A 123 -9.14 1.59 -0.37
N ILE A 124 -9.31 1.74 0.93
CA ILE A 124 -8.23 1.97 1.91
C ILE A 124 -8.07 0.71 2.74
N TYR A 125 -6.87 0.14 2.72
CA TYR A 125 -6.45 -1.02 3.50
C TYR A 125 -5.51 -0.53 4.61
N ALA A 126 -5.96 -0.62 5.86
CA ALA A 126 -5.26 -0.07 7.00
C ALA A 126 -5.22 -1.04 8.17
N ASP A 127 -4.24 -0.85 9.05
CA ASP A 127 -4.17 -1.56 10.33
C ASP A 127 -5.43 -1.29 11.17
N ASP A 128 -6.18 -2.33 11.52
CA ASP A 128 -7.41 -2.24 12.30
C ASP A 128 -7.46 -3.39 13.34
N PRO A 129 -7.08 -3.12 14.60
CA PRO A 129 -7.13 -4.13 15.67
C PRO A 129 -8.53 -4.71 15.93
N ALA A 130 -9.60 -4.03 15.49
CA ALA A 130 -10.97 -4.52 15.62
C ALA A 130 -11.38 -5.45 14.46
N ALA A 131 -10.62 -5.52 13.38
CA ALA A 131 -10.87 -6.46 12.31
C ALA A 131 -10.67 -7.91 12.81
N THR A 132 -11.66 -8.77 12.53
CA THR A 132 -11.69 -10.17 13.01
C THR A 132 -10.91 -11.13 12.11
N THR A 133 -10.27 -10.63 11.06
CA THR A 133 -9.41 -11.43 10.18
C THR A 133 -8.10 -11.77 10.88
N ALA A 134 -7.42 -12.83 10.44
CA ALA A 134 -6.11 -13.21 11.00
C ALA A 134 -5.04 -12.11 10.80
N THR A 135 -5.25 -11.24 9.83
CA THR A 135 -4.33 -10.18 9.41
C THR A 135 -4.56 -8.84 10.11
N HIS A 136 -5.74 -8.66 10.73
CA HIS A 136 -6.20 -7.41 11.33
C HIS A 136 -6.15 -6.20 10.38
N VAL A 137 -6.47 -6.43 9.10
CA VAL A 137 -6.56 -5.37 8.09
C VAL A 137 -8.02 -4.93 7.96
N GLY A 138 -8.28 -3.66 8.24
CA GLY A 138 -9.56 -3.01 7.98
C GLY A 138 -9.63 -2.47 6.56
N ILE A 139 -10.79 -2.60 5.93
CA ILE A 139 -11.05 -2.10 4.58
C ILE A 139 -12.14 -1.04 4.64
N ARG A 140 -11.88 0.13 4.07
CA ARG A 140 -12.84 1.25 4.04
C ARG A 140 -12.90 1.84 2.63
N GLN A 141 -14.10 2.16 2.17
CA GLN A 141 -14.29 2.85 0.89
C GLN A 141 -14.67 4.31 1.13
N ARG A 142 -14.13 5.20 0.30
CA ARG A 142 -14.39 6.64 0.38
C ARG A 142 -14.30 7.29 -1.00
N ALA A 143 -15.28 8.13 -1.33
CA ALA A 143 -15.17 9.00 -2.49
C ALA A 143 -14.12 10.10 -2.25
N VAL A 144 -13.20 10.27 -3.19
CA VAL A 144 -12.10 11.23 -3.13
C VAL A 144 -11.89 11.94 -4.46
N ASP A 145 -11.18 13.06 -4.42
CA ASP A 145 -10.78 13.85 -5.59
C ASP A 145 -9.40 14.49 -5.35
N ALA A 146 -8.93 15.28 -6.31
CA ALA A 146 -7.64 15.97 -6.22
C ALA A 146 -7.51 16.97 -5.06
N GLY A 147 -8.64 17.45 -4.51
CA GLY A 147 -8.66 18.34 -3.35
C GLY A 147 -8.63 17.60 -2.01
N THR A 148 -8.78 16.28 -2.02
CA THR A 148 -8.90 15.47 -0.82
C THR A 148 -7.55 15.29 -0.12
N VAL A 149 -7.56 15.43 1.21
CA VAL A 149 -6.43 15.07 2.08
C VAL A 149 -6.87 13.92 2.98
N LEU A 150 -6.13 12.82 2.94
CA LEU A 150 -6.34 11.66 3.80
C LEU A 150 -5.32 11.69 4.95
N GLU A 151 -5.77 11.35 6.16
CA GLU A 151 -4.88 11.10 7.29
C GLU A 151 -4.63 9.60 7.39
N LEU A 152 -3.37 9.20 7.23
CA LEU A 152 -2.94 7.81 7.37
C LEU A 152 -2.34 7.63 8.76
N ASP A 153 -3.03 6.87 9.62
CA ASP A 153 -2.52 6.44 10.92
C ASP A 153 -1.72 5.14 10.75
N LEU A 154 -0.39 5.25 10.86
CA LEU A 154 0.54 4.14 10.75
C LEU A 154 1.00 3.74 12.17
N PRO A 155 0.62 2.57 12.69
CA PRO A 155 1.21 2.07 13.94
C PRO A 155 2.71 1.77 13.76
N ALA A 156 3.41 1.50 14.87
CA ALA A 156 4.80 1.08 14.81
C ALA A 156 4.96 -0.16 13.92
N SER A 157 5.92 -0.11 12.99
CA SER A 157 6.14 -1.10 11.93
C SER A 157 4.91 -1.37 11.06
N GLY A 158 3.98 -0.40 11.01
CA GLY A 158 2.73 -0.46 10.28
C GLY A 158 2.79 0.19 8.89
N GLY A 159 1.65 0.16 8.21
CA GLY A 159 1.51 0.73 6.89
C GLY A 159 0.06 0.81 6.44
N GLN A 160 -0.17 1.49 5.31
CA GLN A 160 -1.47 1.57 4.67
C GLN A 160 -1.32 1.47 3.15
N ALA A 161 -2.20 0.71 2.52
CA ALA A 161 -2.30 0.59 1.08
C ALA A 161 -3.63 1.19 0.61
N LEU A 162 -3.62 1.87 -0.53
CA LEU A 162 -4.82 2.42 -1.14
C LEU A 162 -4.90 2.01 -2.59
N TRP A 163 -6.09 1.69 -3.05
CA TRP A 163 -6.44 1.52 -4.45
C TRP A 163 -7.49 2.56 -4.82
N LEU A 164 -7.14 3.45 -5.75
CA LEU A 164 -7.98 4.54 -6.23
C LEU A 164 -8.39 4.23 -7.66
N ARG A 165 -9.68 4.02 -7.88
CA ARG A 165 -10.24 3.82 -9.22
C ARG A 165 -11.16 4.98 -9.60
N PRO A 166 -11.22 5.40 -10.88
CA PRO A 166 -12.18 6.41 -11.30
C PRO A 166 -13.60 5.99 -10.91
N ALA A 167 -14.36 6.91 -10.32
CA ALA A 167 -15.76 6.64 -9.97
C ALA A 167 -16.56 6.47 -11.27
N THR A 168 -17.30 5.37 -11.39
CA THR A 168 -18.23 5.18 -12.49
C THR A 168 -19.35 6.22 -12.36
N ILE A 169 -19.56 7.03 -13.40
CA ILE A 169 -20.72 7.94 -13.47
C ILE A 169 -21.95 7.02 -13.55
N GLN A 170 -22.80 7.04 -12.52
CA GLN A 170 -24.16 6.51 -12.61
C GLN A 170 -25.07 7.54 -13.29
#